data_AF-A0A0F8Z800-F1
#
_entry.id   AF-A0A0F8Z800-F1
#
_cell.length_a   1.000
_cell.length_b   1.000
_cell.length_c   1.000
_cell.angle_alpha   90.00
_cell.angle_beta   90.00
_cell.angle_gamma   90.00
#
_symmetry.space_group_name_H-M   'P 1'
#
loop_
_entity.id
_entity.type
_entity.pdbx_description
1 polymer ?
#
loop_
_entity_poly.entity_id
_entity_poly.type
_entity_poly.pdbx_seq_one_letter_code
_entity_poly.pdbx_strand_id
1 'polypeptide(L)'
;MQEKRHIGLDLGVKSKSKVYIIDQAGEKVRPEFSIWTNPQGLDYMIKQALKGAFKDILLDLTMEPTNVAWFEAAVYLRSKYPQVSIYRVKSEKAQDLRKFYRKHTKTDSLDAKTLATMPIVDSNSLEELYIRPKNIT
;
A
#
# COMPACT_ATOMS: atom_id res chain seq x y z
N MET A 1 -17.37 7.52 -11.71
CA MET A 1 -16.66 7.16 -10.48
C MET A 1 -15.24 7.69 -10.62
N GLN A 2 -14.68 8.27 -9.57
CA GLN A 2 -13.28 8.71 -9.58
C GLN A 2 -12.38 7.47 -9.65
N GLU A 3 -11.42 7.43 -10.57
CA GLU A 3 -10.51 6.28 -10.67
C GLU A 3 -9.76 6.10 -9.35
N LYS A 4 -9.63 4.85 -8.91
CA LYS A 4 -8.99 4.49 -7.65
C LYS A 4 -7.95 3.42 -7.89
N ARG A 5 -6.80 3.54 -7.22
CA ARG A 5 -5.73 2.53 -7.23
C ARG A 5 -5.36 2.14 -5.81
N HIS A 6 -5.09 0.86 -5.62
CA HIS A 6 -4.70 0.28 -4.35
C HIS A 6 -3.23 -0.15 -4.42
N ILE A 7 -2.45 0.33 -3.45
CA ILE A 7 -1.02 0.07 -3.32
C ILE A 7 -0.83 -0.85 -2.13
N GLY A 8 -0.23 -2.01 -2.36
CA GLY A 8 0.27 -2.88 -1.30
C GLY A 8 1.77 -2.64 -1.12
N LEU A 9 2.16 -2.26 0.10
CA LEU A 9 3.56 -2.07 0.47
C LEU A 9 3.96 -3.09 1.54
N ASP A 10 4.72 -4.09 1.11
CA ASP A 10 5.33 -5.09 1.98
C ASP A 10 6.71 -4.59 2.44
N LEU A 11 6.84 -4.35 3.75
CA LEU A 11 7.95 -3.60 4.33
C LEU A 11 9.17 -4.48 4.59
N GLY A 12 10.27 -4.13 3.92
CA GLY A 12 11.60 -4.66 4.22
C GLY A 12 12.29 -3.84 5.31
N VAL A 13 12.56 -4.45 6.47
CA VAL A 13 13.24 -3.77 7.59
C VAL A 13 14.72 -3.50 7.27
N LYS A 14 15.38 -4.50 6.70
CA LYS A 14 16.81 -4.48 6.31
C LYS A 14 16.98 -4.65 4.80
N SER A 15 15.89 -4.62 4.05
CA SER A 15 15.84 -4.89 2.62
C SER A 15 14.94 -3.87 1.93
N LYS A 16 14.92 -3.88 0.60
CA LYS A 16 13.93 -3.10 -0.15
C LYS A 16 12.52 -3.61 0.15
N SER A 17 11.58 -2.69 0.28
CA SER A 17 10.15 -2.96 0.39
C SER A 17 9.56 -3.25 -0.99
N LYS A 18 8.67 -4.24 -1.07
CA LYS A 18 8.02 -4.62 -2.32
C LYS A 18 6.74 -3.84 -2.50
N VAL A 19 6.50 -3.40 -3.73
CA VAL A 19 5.32 -2.61 -4.11
C VAL A 19 4.52 -3.37 -5.15
N TYR A 20 3.21 -3.46 -4.91
CA TYR A 20 2.24 -3.97 -5.85
C TYR A 20 1.10 -2.95 -6.01
N ILE A 21 0.65 -2.74 -7.24
CA ILE A 21 -0.36 -1.71 -7.55
C ILE A 21 -1.44 -2.34 -8.42
N ILE A 22 -2.68 -2.23 -7.97
CA ILE A 22 -3.88 -2.64 -8.69
C ILE A 22 -4.84 -1.47 -8.86
N ASP A 23 -5.70 -1.53 -9.86
CA ASP A 23 -6.82 -0.62 -9.99
C ASP A 23 -8.03 -1.08 -9.16
N GLN A 24 -9.12 -0.31 -9.21
CA GLN A 24 -10.38 -0.60 -8.54
C GLN A 24 -11.05 -1.92 -8.96
N ALA A 25 -10.71 -2.48 -10.13
CA ALA A 25 -11.21 -3.77 -10.59
C ALA A 25 -10.33 -4.94 -10.09
N GLY A 26 -9.20 -4.64 -9.45
CA GLY A 26 -8.23 -5.61 -8.98
C GLY A 26 -7.18 -5.99 -10.04
N GLU A 27 -7.17 -5.30 -11.18
CA GLU A 27 -6.25 -5.58 -12.27
C GLU A 27 -4.88 -4.94 -12.03
N LYS A 28 -3.82 -5.66 -12.38
CA LYS A 28 -2.44 -5.21 -12.16
C LYS A 28 -2.13 -4.04 -13.08
N VAL A 29 -1.91 -2.86 -12.49
CA VAL A 29 -1.61 -1.63 -13.25
C VAL A 29 -0.24 -1.69 -13.90
N ARG A 30 0.73 -2.36 -13.26
CA ARG A 30 2.12 -2.44 -13.75
C ARG A 30 2.92 -3.57 -13.11
N PRO A 31 4.08 -3.96 -13.70
CA PRO A 31 5.02 -4.87 -13.06
C PRO A 31 5.39 -4.42 -11.64
N GLU A 32 5.58 -5.40 -10.77
CA GLU A 32 6.02 -5.17 -9.39
C GLU A 32 7.43 -4.58 -9.35
N PHE A 33 7.74 -3.84 -8.31
CA PHE A 33 9.04 -3.23 -8.11
C PHE A 33 9.33 -3.08 -6.62
N SER A 34 10.59 -2.79 -6.29
CA SER A 34 11.01 -2.60 -4.90
C SER A 34 11.63 -1.23 -4.68
N ILE A 35 11.37 -0.65 -3.52
CA ILE A 35 11.88 0.65 -3.09
C ILE A 35 12.66 0.53 -1.79
N TRP A 36 13.55 1.47 -1.51
CA TRP A 36 13.96 1.70 -0.13
C TRP A 36 12.85 2.45 0.61
N THR A 37 12.56 2.08 1.86
CA THR A 37 11.57 2.77 2.71
C THR A 37 12.15 4.09 3.24
N ASN A 38 12.50 4.98 2.33
CA ASN A 38 12.99 6.33 2.60
C ASN A 38 12.18 7.34 1.77
N PRO A 39 12.28 8.66 2.07
CA PRO A 39 11.53 9.69 1.36
C PRO A 39 11.55 9.57 -0.17
N GLN A 40 12.71 9.33 -0.76
CA GLN A 40 12.88 9.24 -2.21
C GLN A 40 12.19 8.00 -2.79
N GLY A 41 12.26 6.86 -2.10
CA GLY A 41 11.60 5.63 -2.51
C GLY A 41 10.07 5.74 -2.40
N LEU A 42 9.57 6.36 -1.33
CA LEU A 42 8.15 6.61 -1.12
C LEU A 42 7.59 7.58 -2.18
N ASP A 43 8.32 8.65 -2.50
CA ASP A 43 7.98 9.55 -3.61
C ASP A 43 7.95 8.83 -4.95
N TYR A 44 8.94 7.97 -5.20
CA TYR A 44 8.99 7.18 -6.42
C TYR A 44 7.78 6.26 -6.52
N MET A 45 7.39 5.59 -5.43
CA MET A 45 6.20 4.75 -5.37
C MET A 45 4.93 5.52 -5.74
N ILE A 46 4.69 6.70 -5.14
CA ILE A 46 3.51 7.52 -5.45
C ILE A 46 3.53 7.95 -6.93
N LYS A 47 4.68 8.38 -7.46
CA LYS A 47 4.82 8.71 -8.89
C LYS A 47 4.49 7.52 -9.80
N GLN A 48 4.91 6.31 -9.43
CA GLN A 48 4.57 5.11 -10.20
C GLN A 48 3.09 4.77 -10.11
N ALA A 49 2.44 4.99 -8.96
CA ALA A 49 1.01 4.77 -8.78
C ALA A 49 0.16 5.74 -9.62
N LEU A 50 0.60 6.98 -9.78
CA LEU A 50 -0.07 8.01 -10.58
C LEU A 50 0.26 7.95 -12.07
N LYS A 51 1.26 7.17 -12.48
CA LYS A 51 1.70 7.12 -13.88
C LYS A 51 0.57 6.59 -14.77
N GLY A 52 0.23 7.34 -15.81
CA GLY A 52 -0.81 6.98 -16.77
C GLY A 52 -2.23 7.02 -16.22
N ALA A 53 -2.46 7.56 -15.01
CA ALA A 53 -3.79 7.86 -14.50
C ALA A 53 -4.28 9.22 -15.03
N PHE A 54 -5.59 9.38 -15.05
CA PHE A 54 -6.21 10.70 -15.26
C PHE A 54 -5.89 11.65 -14.09
N LYS A 55 -6.17 12.95 -14.26
CA LYS A 55 -6.09 13.88 -13.12
C LYS A 55 -7.12 13.47 -12.06
N ASP A 56 -6.73 13.60 -10.79
CA ASP A 56 -7.57 13.40 -9.61
C ASP A 56 -8.01 11.95 -9.35
N ILE A 57 -7.06 11.00 -9.29
CA ILE A 57 -7.34 9.64 -8.81
C ILE A 57 -7.14 9.49 -7.31
N LEU A 58 -7.91 8.60 -6.70
CA LEU A 58 -7.77 8.23 -5.29
C LEU A 58 -6.72 7.12 -5.13
N LEU A 59 -5.90 7.24 -4.10
CA LEU A 59 -4.90 6.23 -3.75
C LEU A 59 -5.18 5.68 -2.36
N ASP A 60 -5.32 4.35 -2.28
CA ASP A 60 -5.25 3.63 -1.02
C ASP A 60 -3.87 2.99 -0.89
N LEU A 61 -3.19 3.24 0.23
CA LEU A 61 -1.97 2.53 0.60
C LEU A 61 -2.28 1.58 1.74
N THR A 62 -1.96 0.31 1.55
CA THR A 62 -2.16 -0.74 2.55
C THR A 62 -0.82 -1.34 2.95
N MET A 63 -0.57 -1.38 4.26
CA MET A 63 0.66 -1.87 4.88
C MET A 63 0.34 -2.84 6.02
N GLU A 64 1.17 -3.87 6.18
CA GLU A 64 1.17 -4.65 7.41
C GLU A 64 2.00 -3.91 8.48
N PRO A 65 1.54 -3.85 9.75
CA PRO A 65 2.31 -3.23 10.83
C PRO A 65 3.45 -4.14 11.28
N THR A 66 4.45 -4.27 10.42
CA THR A 66 5.72 -4.88 10.79
C THR A 66 6.59 -3.79 11.41
N ASN A 67 6.99 -3.97 12.68
CA ASN A 67 7.89 -3.11 13.46
C ASN A 67 7.56 -1.59 13.51
N VAL A 68 8.55 -0.69 13.58
CA VAL A 68 8.35 0.78 13.60
C VAL A 68 8.46 1.44 12.22
N ALA A 69 9.02 0.74 11.22
CA ALA A 69 9.27 1.29 9.89
C ALA A 69 7.98 1.67 9.15
N TRP A 70 6.87 0.96 9.42
CA TRP A 70 5.57 1.32 8.87
C TRP A 70 5.11 2.70 9.36
N PHE A 71 5.38 3.05 10.61
CA PHE A 71 4.96 4.32 11.20
C PHE A 71 5.72 5.48 10.56
N GLU A 72 7.03 5.36 10.38
CA GLU A 72 7.85 6.37 9.71
C GLU A 72 7.39 6.63 8.27
N ALA A 73 7.12 5.56 7.51
CA ALA A 73 6.58 5.67 6.15
C ALA A 73 5.22 6.37 6.13
N ALA A 74 4.32 6.00 7.06
CA ALA A 74 2.99 6.57 7.14
C ALA A 74 3.01 8.07 7.53
N VAL A 75 3.87 8.46 8.47
CA VAL A 75 4.06 9.87 8.85
C VAL A 75 4.57 10.69 7.67
N TYR A 76 5.59 10.20 6.97
CA TYR A 76 6.12 10.88 5.79
C TYR A 76 5.03 11.07 4.71
N LEU A 77 4.33 9.98 4.38
CA LEU A 77 3.32 10.00 3.33
C LEU A 77 2.12 10.88 3.71
N ARG A 78 1.64 10.83 4.96
CA ARG A 78 0.55 11.72 5.39
C ARG A 78 0.96 13.20 5.31
N SER A 79 2.21 13.52 5.66
CA SER A 79 2.70 14.90 5.59
C SER A 79 2.80 15.44 4.17
N LYS A 80 3.11 14.60 3.17
CA LYS A 80 3.40 15.04 1.80
C LYS A 80 2.25 14.78 0.83
N TYR A 81 1.47 13.74 1.07
CA TYR A 81 0.37 13.27 0.23
C TYR A 81 -0.90 13.09 1.10
N PRO A 82 -1.47 14.19 1.63
CA PRO A 82 -2.60 14.13 2.55
C PRO A 82 -3.85 13.44 1.97
N GLN A 83 -3.97 13.41 0.64
CA GLN A 83 -5.05 12.76 -0.11
C GLN A 83 -4.93 11.24 -0.22
N VAL A 84 -3.78 10.66 0.15
CA VAL A 84 -3.60 9.20 0.16
C VAL A 84 -4.23 8.65 1.43
N SER A 85 -5.20 7.76 1.29
CA SER A 85 -5.73 7.01 2.42
C SER A 85 -4.76 5.90 2.79
N ILE A 86 -4.31 5.88 4.03
CA ILE A 86 -3.30 4.93 4.53
C ILE A 86 -4.00 3.97 5.47
N TYR A 87 -3.94 2.67 5.17
CA TYR A 87 -4.58 1.62 5.94
C TYR A 87 -3.57 0.67 6.53
N ARG A 88 -3.87 0.24 7.74
CA ARG A 88 -3.24 -0.89 8.41
C ARG A 88 -4.16 -2.10 8.29
N VAL A 89 -3.58 -3.25 7.94
CA VAL A 89 -4.28 -4.54 7.98
C VAL A 89 -3.91 -5.26 9.27
N LYS A 90 -4.89 -5.88 9.93
CA LYS A 90 -4.62 -6.83 11.02
C LYS A 90 -3.83 -8.01 10.46
N SER A 91 -2.68 -8.34 11.05
CA SER A 91 -1.78 -9.39 10.57
C SER A 91 -2.47 -10.74 10.35
N GLU A 92 -3.43 -11.10 11.19
CA GLU A 92 -4.23 -12.34 11.06
C GLU A 92 -4.99 -12.41 9.72
N LYS A 93 -5.67 -11.32 9.35
CA LYS A 93 -6.44 -11.22 8.11
C LYS A 93 -5.56 -11.27 6.87
N ALA A 94 -4.44 -10.53 6.91
CA ALA A 94 -3.44 -10.58 5.85
C ALA A 94 -2.85 -11.99 5.70
N GLN A 95 -2.58 -12.68 6.81
CA GLN A 95 -2.05 -14.05 6.81
C GLN A 95 -3.04 -15.06 6.22
N ASP A 96 -4.34 -14.95 6.53
CA ASP A 96 -5.35 -15.85 5.96
C ASP A 96 -5.55 -15.64 4.47
N LEU A 97 -5.56 -14.38 4.01
CA LEU A 97 -5.62 -14.09 2.57
C LEU A 97 -4.35 -14.56 1.84
N ARG A 98 -3.17 -14.41 2.46
CA ARG A 98 -1.93 -15.02 1.94
C ARG A 98 -2.08 -16.52 1.79
N LYS A 99 -2.54 -17.24 2.83
CA LYS A 99 -2.73 -18.70 2.77
C LYS A 99 -3.66 -19.09 1.63
N PHE A 100 -4.73 -18.32 1.42
CA PHE A 100 -5.65 -18.53 0.30
C PHE A 100 -4.91 -18.40 -1.04
N TYR A 101 -4.23 -17.27 -1.30
CA TYR A 101 -3.53 -17.11 -2.58
C TYR A 101 -2.36 -18.08 -2.76
N ARG A 102 -1.67 -18.48 -1.70
CA ARG A 102 -0.54 -19.41 -1.77
C ARG A 102 -0.94 -20.82 -2.23
N LYS A 103 -2.20 -21.21 -1.99
CA LYS A 103 -2.78 -22.45 -2.53
C LYS A 103 -2.98 -22.38 -4.06
N HIS A 104 -3.11 -21.17 -4.61
CA HIS A 104 -3.41 -20.93 -6.02
C HIS A 104 -2.25 -20.31 -6.81
N THR A 105 -1.22 -19.79 -6.15
CA THR A 105 -0.06 -19.13 -6.78
C THR A 105 1.15 -19.15 -5.85
N LYS A 106 2.30 -19.64 -6.35
CA LYS A 106 3.60 -19.61 -5.63
C LYS A 106 4.48 -18.49 -6.20
N THR A 107 4.34 -17.25 -5.71
CA THR A 107 5.26 -16.17 -6.06
C THR A 107 5.67 -15.37 -4.84
N ASP A 108 6.94 -14.93 -4.80
CA ASP A 108 7.51 -14.14 -3.71
C ASP A 108 6.86 -12.76 -3.51
N SER A 109 6.03 -12.31 -4.45
CA SER A 109 5.27 -11.05 -4.39
C SER A 109 3.88 -11.17 -3.77
N LEU A 110 3.57 -12.35 -3.21
CA LEU A 110 2.26 -12.63 -2.62
C LEU A 110 1.88 -11.62 -1.54
N ASP A 111 2.83 -11.13 -0.76
CA ASP A 111 2.57 -10.27 0.39
C ASP A 111 2.12 -8.88 -0.04
N ALA A 112 2.88 -8.23 -0.93
CA ALA A 112 2.48 -6.94 -1.49
C ALA A 112 1.18 -7.04 -2.31
N LYS A 113 0.99 -8.12 -3.09
CA LYS A 113 -0.26 -8.36 -3.81
C LYS A 113 -1.45 -8.52 -2.85
N THR A 114 -1.28 -9.29 -1.79
CA THR A 114 -2.31 -9.49 -0.75
C THR A 114 -2.70 -8.14 -0.16
N LEU A 115 -1.73 -7.34 0.26
CA LEU A 115 -1.97 -6.01 0.83
C LEU A 115 -2.70 -5.09 -0.16
N ALA A 116 -2.30 -5.07 -1.43
CA ALA A 116 -2.96 -4.28 -2.45
C ALA A 116 -4.44 -4.66 -2.65
N THR A 117 -4.78 -5.95 -2.46
CA THR A 117 -6.13 -6.48 -2.71
C THR A 117 -7.05 -6.37 -1.50
N MET A 118 -6.53 -6.17 -0.29
CA MET A 118 -7.33 -6.08 0.94
C MET A 118 -8.48 -5.06 0.90
N PRO A 119 -8.31 -3.84 0.33
CA PRO A 119 -9.41 -2.88 0.19
C PRO A 119 -10.60 -3.39 -0.62
N ILE A 120 -10.38 -4.35 -1.54
CA ILE A 120 -11.41 -4.94 -2.38
C ILE A 120 -12.07 -6.13 -1.69
N VAL A 121 -11.29 -6.94 -0.96
CA VAL A 121 -11.75 -8.22 -0.39
C VAL A 121 -12.44 -8.05 0.96
N ASP A 122 -11.87 -7.25 1.87
CA ASP A 122 -12.39 -7.07 3.22
C ASP A 122 -12.07 -5.64 3.70
N SER A 123 -12.80 -4.67 3.18
CA SER A 123 -12.65 -3.26 3.55
C SER A 123 -12.92 -3.01 5.04
N ASN A 124 -13.74 -3.84 5.69
CA ASN A 124 -14.06 -3.74 7.11
C ASN A 124 -12.90 -4.15 8.02
N SER A 125 -11.94 -4.92 7.48
CA SER A 125 -10.71 -5.30 8.20
C SER A 125 -9.62 -4.23 8.16
N LEU A 126 -9.82 -3.17 7.38
CA LEU A 126 -8.88 -2.07 7.26
C LEU A 126 -9.11 -1.04 8.38
N GLU A 127 -8.01 -0.67 9.03
CA GLU A 127 -8.00 0.45 9.96
C GLU A 127 -7.30 1.61 9.26
N GLU A 128 -8.07 2.64 8.87
CA GLU A 128 -7.47 3.87 8.34
C GLU A 128 -6.64 4.54 9.43
N LEU A 129 -5.38 4.82 9.11
CA LEU A 129 -4.46 5.46 10.01
C LEU A 129 -4.71 6.97 10.03
N TYR A 130 -5.25 7.44 11.15
CA TYR A 130 -5.30 8.86 11.46
C TYR A 130 -3.94 9.32 12.01
N ILE A 131 -3.21 10.11 11.22
CA ILE A 131 -2.05 10.87 11.68
C ILE A 131 -2.44 12.34 11.58
N ARG A 132 -2.30 13.06 12.69
CA ARG A 132 -2.56 14.51 12.73
C ARG A 132 -1.77 15.19 11.59
N PRO A 133 -2.43 15.91 10.68
CA PRO A 133 -1.73 16.69 9.65
C PRO A 133 -0.78 17.68 10.32
N LYS A 134 0.38 17.97 9.70
CA LYS A 134 1.31 18.98 10.19
C LYS A 134 0.75 20.39 9.96
N ASN A 135 -0.29 20.74 10.72
CA ASN A 135 -0.74 22.10 10.92
C ASN A 135 -0.30 22.50 12.33
N ILE A 136 0.91 23.03 12.43
CA ILE A 136 1.30 23.87 13.56
C ILE A 136 1.63 25.21 12.92
N THR A 137 0.83 26.20 13.32
CA THR A 137 0.90 27.63 13.05
C THR A 137 2.32 28.17 12.92
#